data_AF-A0A7S0HDS8-F1
#
_entry.id   AF-A0A7S0HDS8-F1
#
_cell.length_a   1.000
_cell.length_b   1.000
_cell.length_c   1.000
_cell.angle_alpha   90.00
_cell.angle_beta   90.00
_cell.angle_gamma   90.00
#
_symmetry.space_group_name_H-M   'P 1'
#
loop_
_entity.id
_entity.type
_entity.pdbx_description
1 polymer ?
#
loop_
_entity_poly.entity_id
_entity_poly.type
_entity_poly.pdbx_seq_one_letter_code
_entity_poly.pdbx_strand_id
1 'polypeptide(L)'
;MSSEQKRWPPHLRKLEPTRAWEVLSVREEARPLPLGPLQQPGRQPPGTVRFVCVSDTHSTPPRQPLPAGDCLIHAGDFTDTGRPQEVEAFCAWLKAQPHARKIVIAGNHDLTLDPESYPRTHRRFGHKQPHDCAAARALIEGAAEYLHDSGTSVCGLQVWGSPWQPEFCGWAFNLRRGEACAAKWRLIPTATDVLITHGPPLGHGDLCQGGKRVGCLELLDAVTRRVRPTLHVFGHIHEGYGATTNGVTTFANASTCNVNYQPDNPPLVFDVPLPNPDLHLPSPDLHLHTPDRPAPPGCEGSGGEAVGGRFGGAHWYVALVCCILVHWYVAY
;
A
#
# COMPACT_ATOMS: atom_id res chain seq x y z
N MET A 1 -32.64 -0.15 6.36
CA MET A 1 -32.32 -1.57 6.11
C MET A 1 -32.10 -2.25 7.46
N SER A 2 -32.74 -3.39 7.73
CA SER A 2 -32.65 -4.08 9.02
C SER A 2 -31.24 -4.61 9.29
N SER A 3 -30.88 -4.81 10.56
CA SER A 3 -29.57 -5.29 11.00
C SER A 3 -29.18 -6.67 10.42
N GLU A 4 -30.15 -7.51 10.04
CA GLU A 4 -29.92 -8.82 9.43
C GLU A 4 -29.42 -8.75 7.97
N GLN A 5 -29.78 -7.70 7.21
CA GLN A 5 -29.32 -7.54 5.83
C GLN A 5 -27.83 -7.17 5.73
N LYS A 6 -27.21 -6.71 6.82
CA LYS A 6 -25.79 -6.30 6.86
C LYS A 6 -24.81 -7.44 7.15
N ARG A 7 -25.27 -8.63 7.53
CA ARG A 7 -24.37 -9.75 7.85
C ARG A 7 -24.07 -10.56 6.61
N TRP A 8 -22.77 -10.67 6.29
CA TRP A 8 -22.26 -11.53 5.23
C TRP A 8 -22.62 -13.01 5.49
N PRO A 9 -23.14 -13.75 4.48
CA PRO A 9 -23.44 -15.17 4.62
C PRO A 9 -22.24 -15.98 5.15
N PRO A 10 -22.44 -16.89 6.14
CA PRO A 10 -21.34 -17.65 6.74
C PRO A 10 -20.54 -18.50 5.75
N HIS A 11 -21.17 -18.94 4.65
CA HIS A 11 -20.54 -19.78 3.63
C HIS A 11 -19.58 -19.00 2.70
N LEU A 12 -19.59 -17.66 2.69
CA LEU A 12 -18.75 -16.85 1.81
C LEU A 12 -17.26 -17.18 1.93
N ARG A 13 -16.78 -17.44 3.15
CA ARG A 13 -15.36 -17.77 3.42
C ARG A 13 -14.93 -19.14 2.88
N LYS A 14 -15.88 -19.93 2.38
CA LYS A 14 -15.61 -21.22 1.71
C LYS A 14 -15.63 -21.11 0.20
N LEU A 15 -16.02 -19.95 -0.35
CA LEU A 15 -16.09 -19.74 -1.78
C LEU A 15 -14.77 -19.18 -2.31
N GLU A 16 -14.44 -19.56 -3.54
CA GLU A 16 -13.40 -18.90 -4.31
C GLU A 16 -13.74 -17.40 -4.49
N PRO A 17 -12.75 -16.50 -4.58
CA PRO A 17 -12.97 -15.06 -4.57
C PRO A 17 -14.01 -14.56 -5.58
N THR A 18 -14.00 -15.04 -6.83
CA THR A 18 -15.00 -14.64 -7.85
C THR A 18 -16.42 -14.96 -7.40
N ARG A 19 -16.66 -16.17 -6.88
CA ARG A 19 -17.98 -16.59 -6.39
C ARG A 19 -18.40 -15.83 -5.14
N ALA A 20 -17.44 -15.56 -4.24
CA ALA A 20 -17.70 -14.70 -3.08
C ALA A 20 -18.14 -13.29 -3.51
N TRP A 21 -17.49 -12.71 -4.52
CA TRP A 21 -17.87 -11.40 -5.05
C TRP A 21 -19.22 -11.40 -5.77
N GLU A 22 -19.56 -12.44 -6.53
CA GLU A 22 -20.89 -12.57 -7.13
C GLU A 22 -22.01 -12.47 -6.07
N VAL A 23 -21.81 -13.12 -4.91
CA VAL A 23 -22.76 -13.05 -3.78
C VAL A 23 -22.74 -11.70 -3.08
N LEU A 24 -21.58 -11.03 -3.00
CA LEU A 24 -21.41 -9.76 -2.30
C LEU A 24 -21.77 -8.52 -3.13
N SER A 25 -21.62 -8.57 -4.45
CA SER A 25 -21.81 -7.41 -5.32
C SER A 25 -23.23 -6.84 -5.33
N VAL A 26 -24.20 -7.59 -4.82
CA VAL A 26 -25.58 -7.11 -4.58
C VAL A 26 -25.72 -6.30 -3.29
N ARG A 27 -24.70 -6.30 -2.42
CA ARG A 27 -24.68 -5.65 -1.09
C ARG A 27 -23.54 -4.66 -0.92
N GLU A 28 -22.41 -4.89 -1.57
CA GLU A 28 -21.22 -4.05 -1.56
C GLU A 28 -21.18 -3.19 -2.81
N GLU A 29 -20.97 -1.89 -2.66
CA GLU A 29 -20.83 -0.96 -3.78
C GLU A 29 -19.36 -0.84 -4.19
N ALA A 30 -19.08 -0.99 -5.48
CA ALA A 30 -17.76 -0.74 -6.07
C ALA A 30 -17.92 0.17 -7.29
N ARG A 31 -18.22 1.45 -7.02
CA ARG A 31 -18.44 2.45 -8.08
C ARG A 31 -17.08 2.95 -8.61
N PRO A 32 -16.78 2.83 -9.91
CA PRO A 32 -15.55 3.37 -10.49
C PRO A 32 -15.47 4.89 -10.34
N LEU A 33 -14.27 5.40 -10.09
CA LEU A 33 -13.97 6.83 -10.12
C LEU A 33 -13.31 7.20 -11.45
N PRO A 34 -13.59 8.40 -12.00
CA PRO A 34 -12.95 8.87 -13.22
C PRO A 34 -11.45 9.09 -12.99
N LEU A 35 -10.61 8.55 -13.87
CA LEU A 35 -9.15 8.62 -13.71
C LEU A 35 -8.55 9.99 -14.01
N GLY A 36 -9.13 10.75 -14.93
CA GLY A 36 -8.60 12.05 -15.37
C GLY A 36 -8.24 12.98 -14.20
N PRO A 37 -9.19 13.27 -13.28
CA PRO A 37 -8.91 14.09 -12.10
C PRO A 37 -7.87 13.51 -11.13
N LEU A 38 -7.72 12.19 -11.08
CA LEU A 38 -6.76 11.51 -10.19
C LEU A 38 -5.33 11.52 -10.78
N GLN A 39 -5.20 11.46 -12.11
CA GLN A 39 -3.92 11.47 -12.83
C GLN A 39 -3.41 12.89 -13.08
N GLN A 40 -4.32 13.84 -13.22
CA GLN A 40 -4.02 15.24 -13.48
C GLN A 40 -4.76 16.11 -12.44
N PRO A 41 -4.30 16.09 -11.18
CA PRO A 41 -4.98 16.81 -10.11
C PRO A 41 -4.91 18.31 -10.37
N GLY A 42 -6.04 18.99 -10.16
CA GLY A 42 -6.07 20.44 -10.15
C GLY A 42 -5.42 21.03 -8.89
N ARG A 43 -5.79 22.28 -8.58
CA ARG A 43 -5.40 22.94 -7.33
C ARG A 43 -5.85 22.12 -6.12
N GLN A 44 -4.93 21.87 -5.19
CA GLN A 44 -5.24 21.20 -3.93
C GLN A 44 -6.30 22.00 -3.15
N PRO A 45 -7.42 21.38 -2.76
CA PRO A 45 -8.40 22.03 -1.89
C PRO A 45 -7.78 22.41 -0.54
N PRO A 46 -8.14 23.56 0.05
CA PRO A 46 -7.71 23.89 1.41
C PRO A 46 -8.17 22.84 2.43
N GLY A 47 -7.36 22.58 3.45
CA GLY A 47 -7.72 21.66 4.53
C GLY A 47 -7.59 20.18 4.16
N THR A 48 -6.82 19.84 3.13
CA THR A 48 -6.54 18.45 2.73
C THR A 48 -5.05 18.15 2.75
N VAL A 49 -4.70 16.87 2.85
CA VAL A 49 -3.36 16.32 2.57
C VAL A 49 -3.39 15.64 1.22
N ARG A 50 -2.46 16.01 0.34
CA ARG A 50 -2.32 15.41 -0.99
C ARG A 50 -1.36 14.23 -0.96
N PHE A 51 -1.93 13.04 -1.16
CA PHE A 51 -1.18 11.79 -1.32
C PHE A 51 -0.95 11.49 -2.80
N VAL A 52 0.31 11.27 -3.18
CA VAL A 52 0.71 10.79 -4.51
C VAL A 52 1.02 9.30 -4.37
N CYS A 53 0.28 8.46 -5.08
CA CYS A 53 0.28 7.02 -4.89
C CYS A 53 0.85 6.31 -6.12
N VAL A 54 1.81 5.42 -5.87
CA VAL A 54 2.38 4.48 -6.84
C VAL A 54 2.55 3.12 -6.18
N SER A 55 2.75 2.09 -6.99
CA SER A 55 3.04 0.72 -6.59
C SER A 55 3.65 -0.03 -7.77
N ASP A 56 4.20 -1.23 -7.56
CA ASP A 56 4.56 -2.16 -8.64
C ASP A 56 5.46 -1.50 -9.70
N THR A 57 6.53 -0.84 -9.24
CA THR A 57 7.49 -0.21 -10.14
C THR A 57 8.50 -1.22 -10.66
N HIS A 58 8.74 -2.34 -9.99
CA HIS A 58 9.60 -3.44 -10.44
C HIS A 58 10.94 -2.95 -11.02
N SER A 59 11.73 -2.25 -10.19
CA SER A 59 13.00 -1.64 -10.57
C SER A 59 12.92 -0.61 -11.72
N THR A 60 11.70 -0.25 -12.14
CA THR A 60 11.42 0.60 -13.30
C THR A 60 10.53 1.77 -12.86
N PRO A 61 11.14 2.92 -12.52
CA PRO A 61 10.38 4.09 -12.09
C PRO A 61 9.31 4.54 -13.09
N PRO A 62 8.28 5.28 -12.64
CA PRO A 62 7.30 5.90 -13.53
C PRO A 62 7.97 6.73 -14.64
N ARG A 63 7.46 6.62 -15.87
CA ARG A 63 8.01 7.37 -17.03
C ARG A 63 7.85 8.87 -16.91
N GLN A 64 6.80 9.30 -16.23
CA GLN A 64 6.47 10.71 -16.03
C GLN A 64 6.96 11.16 -14.65
N PRO A 65 7.42 12.42 -14.50
CA PRO A 65 7.69 12.97 -13.19
C PRO A 65 6.48 12.82 -12.27
N LEU A 66 6.72 12.51 -10.99
CA LEU A 66 5.64 12.48 -10.02
C LEU A 66 5.05 13.90 -9.86
N PRO A 67 3.71 14.04 -9.81
CA PRO A 67 3.10 15.33 -9.50
C PRO A 67 3.49 15.80 -8.10
N ALA A 68 3.34 17.09 -7.82
CA ALA A 68 3.55 17.62 -6.48
C ALA A 68 2.48 17.09 -5.51
N GLY A 69 2.88 16.84 -4.27
CA GLY A 69 2.01 16.47 -3.16
C GLY A 69 2.74 16.50 -1.83
N ASP A 70 1.98 16.36 -0.75
CA ASP A 70 2.49 16.43 0.62
C ASP A 70 3.20 15.13 1.02
N CYS A 71 2.67 13.99 0.56
CA CYS A 71 3.19 12.66 0.89
C CYS A 71 3.18 11.73 -0.33
N LEU A 72 4.32 11.09 -0.59
CA LEU A 72 4.42 9.99 -1.55
C LEU A 72 4.16 8.65 -0.85
N ILE A 73 3.31 7.81 -1.44
CA ILE A 73 3.08 6.43 -1.02
C ILE A 73 3.60 5.49 -2.12
N HIS A 74 4.41 4.50 -1.74
CA HIS A 74 4.71 3.33 -2.57
C HIS A 74 4.13 2.06 -1.95
N ALA A 75 3.16 1.42 -2.60
CA ALA A 75 2.42 0.28 -2.07
C ALA A 75 3.04 -1.10 -2.37
N GLY A 76 4.37 -1.20 -2.33
CA GLY A 76 5.11 -2.45 -2.55
C GLY A 76 5.53 -2.72 -3.99
N ASP A 77 6.33 -3.77 -4.18
CA ASP A 77 6.91 -4.22 -5.45
C ASP A 77 7.73 -3.14 -6.14
N PHE A 78 8.64 -2.52 -5.38
CA PHE A 78 9.61 -1.59 -5.93
C PHE A 78 10.85 -2.27 -6.51
N THR A 79 11.07 -3.54 -6.18
CA THR A 79 12.13 -4.37 -6.76
C THR A 79 11.56 -5.48 -7.65
N ASP A 80 12.43 -6.13 -8.44
CA ASP A 80 12.06 -7.35 -9.17
C ASP A 80 12.20 -8.60 -8.30
N THR A 81 13.24 -8.67 -7.47
CA THR A 81 13.51 -9.83 -6.62
C THR A 81 14.15 -9.45 -5.27
N GLY A 82 14.11 -8.18 -4.88
CA GLY A 82 14.68 -7.70 -3.62
C GLY A 82 16.21 -7.75 -3.60
N ARG A 83 16.90 -7.66 -4.75
CA ARG A 83 18.38 -7.63 -4.74
C ARG A 83 18.90 -6.35 -4.09
N PRO A 84 20.05 -6.36 -3.40
CA PRO A 84 20.61 -5.17 -2.79
C PRO A 84 20.72 -3.98 -3.76
N GLN A 85 21.14 -4.22 -5.01
CA GLN A 85 21.26 -3.17 -6.02
C GLN A 85 19.90 -2.60 -6.45
N GLU A 86 18.85 -3.43 -6.49
CA GLU A 86 17.47 -2.98 -6.79
C GLU A 86 16.96 -2.11 -5.64
N VAL A 87 17.18 -2.52 -4.39
CA VAL A 87 16.85 -1.75 -3.18
C VAL A 87 17.60 -0.41 -3.16
N GLU A 88 18.90 -0.41 -3.42
CA GLU A 88 19.72 0.80 -3.50
C GLU A 88 19.24 1.77 -4.59
N ALA A 89 18.94 1.25 -5.79
CA ALA A 89 18.43 2.04 -6.90
C ALA A 89 17.06 2.64 -6.58
N PHE A 90 16.16 1.87 -5.97
CA PHE A 90 14.88 2.37 -5.49
C PHE A 90 15.05 3.48 -4.44
N CYS A 91 15.90 3.28 -3.44
CA CYS A 91 16.17 4.30 -2.42
C CYS A 91 16.73 5.59 -3.04
N ALA A 92 17.62 5.49 -4.03
CA ALA A 92 18.15 6.64 -4.74
C ALA A 92 17.05 7.38 -5.51
N TRP A 93 16.19 6.66 -6.23
CA TRP A 93 15.04 7.24 -6.91
C TRP A 93 14.08 7.92 -5.92
N LEU A 94 13.77 7.25 -4.81
CA LEU A 94 12.83 7.74 -3.79
C LEU A 94 13.33 9.04 -3.15
N LYS A 95 14.62 9.11 -2.81
CA LYS A 95 15.27 10.31 -2.24
C LYS A 95 15.24 11.50 -3.20
N ALA A 96 15.30 11.25 -4.51
CA ALA A 96 15.24 12.30 -5.52
C ALA A 96 13.83 12.91 -5.69
N GLN A 97 12.79 12.30 -5.13
CA GLN A 97 11.42 12.82 -5.25
C GLN A 97 11.21 14.04 -4.34
N PRO A 98 10.46 15.07 -4.81
CA PRO A 98 10.32 16.35 -4.11
C PRO A 98 9.44 16.28 -2.85
N HIS A 99 8.69 15.20 -2.66
CA HIS A 99 7.78 15.00 -1.54
C HIS A 99 8.51 15.03 -0.20
N ALA A 100 8.02 15.84 0.74
CA ALA A 100 8.64 15.98 2.06
C ALA A 100 8.55 14.67 2.87
N ARG A 101 7.42 13.96 2.76
CA ARG A 101 7.19 12.65 3.37
C ARG A 101 7.12 11.57 2.31
N LYS A 102 7.71 10.41 2.60
CA LYS A 102 7.64 9.20 1.77
C LYS A 102 7.29 8.03 2.68
N ILE A 103 6.23 7.31 2.36
CA ILE A 103 5.78 6.11 3.07
C ILE A 103 5.86 4.94 2.11
N VAL A 104 6.46 3.84 2.56
CA VAL A 104 6.66 2.63 1.75
C VAL A 104 6.23 1.41 2.53
N ILE A 105 5.52 0.51 1.88
CA ILE A 105 5.40 -0.90 2.31
C ILE A 105 6.14 -1.79 1.31
N ALA A 106 6.44 -3.02 1.72
CA ALA A 106 6.96 -4.04 0.81
C ALA A 106 5.82 -4.72 0.03
N GLY A 107 6.16 -5.34 -1.08
CA GLY A 107 5.29 -6.25 -1.83
C GLY A 107 5.90 -7.65 -1.96
N ASN A 108 5.31 -8.50 -2.81
CA ASN A 108 5.74 -9.88 -2.94
C ASN A 108 7.09 -10.05 -3.67
N HIS A 109 7.53 -9.07 -4.47
CA HIS A 109 8.83 -9.05 -5.14
C HIS A 109 9.96 -8.52 -4.26
N ASP A 110 9.65 -7.82 -3.16
CA ASP A 110 10.63 -7.25 -2.22
C ASP A 110 11.17 -8.31 -1.24
N LEU A 111 11.68 -9.41 -1.80
CA LEU A 111 11.97 -10.66 -1.12
C LEU A 111 12.84 -10.49 0.14
N THR A 112 13.87 -9.64 0.08
CA THR A 112 14.79 -9.40 1.18
C THR A 112 14.15 -8.69 2.38
N LEU A 113 12.94 -8.16 2.25
CA LEU A 113 12.20 -7.55 3.35
C LEU A 113 11.30 -8.54 4.11
N ASP A 114 11.18 -9.78 3.64
CA ASP A 114 10.52 -10.88 4.34
C ASP A 114 11.57 -11.81 4.99
N PRO A 115 12.10 -11.46 6.19
CA PRO A 115 13.14 -12.25 6.84
C PRO A 115 12.65 -13.64 7.27
N GLU A 116 11.33 -13.85 7.34
CA GLU A 116 10.76 -15.13 7.72
C GLU A 116 10.80 -16.10 6.54
N SER A 117 10.37 -15.70 5.34
CA SER A 117 10.31 -16.60 4.19
C SER A 117 11.61 -16.67 3.39
N TYR A 118 12.30 -15.53 3.23
CA TYR A 118 13.40 -15.37 2.30
C TYR A 118 14.57 -16.37 2.46
N PRO A 119 15.05 -16.68 3.68
CA PRO A 119 16.13 -17.66 3.84
C PRO A 119 15.81 -19.03 3.22
N ARG A 120 14.52 -19.40 3.17
CA ARG A 120 14.06 -20.68 2.60
C ARG A 120 13.73 -20.60 1.11
N THR A 121 13.39 -19.42 0.59
CA THR A 121 12.88 -19.27 -0.77
C THR A 121 13.88 -18.65 -1.75
N HIS A 122 14.95 -18.00 -1.28
CA HIS A 122 15.90 -17.22 -2.11
C HIS A 122 16.40 -17.95 -3.37
N ARG A 123 16.71 -19.25 -3.29
CA ARG A 123 17.20 -20.04 -4.45
C ARG A 123 16.19 -20.13 -5.58
N ARG A 124 14.89 -20.15 -5.26
CA ARG A 124 13.81 -20.21 -6.25
C ARG A 124 13.78 -18.98 -7.16
N PHE A 125 14.26 -17.85 -6.64
CA PHE A 125 14.32 -16.56 -7.31
C PHE A 125 15.72 -16.25 -7.86
N GLY A 126 16.58 -17.27 -7.98
CA GLY A 126 17.89 -17.14 -8.61
C GLY A 126 18.98 -16.55 -7.73
N HIS A 127 18.73 -16.35 -6.43
CA HIS A 127 19.77 -15.90 -5.51
C HIS A 127 20.64 -17.10 -5.10
N LYS A 128 21.94 -17.03 -5.38
CA LYS A 128 22.90 -18.12 -5.06
C LYS A 128 23.07 -18.33 -3.55
N GLN A 129 22.94 -17.24 -2.80
CA GLN A 129 23.03 -17.17 -1.35
C GLN A 129 22.02 -16.12 -0.85
N PRO A 130 21.50 -16.24 0.38
CA PRO A 130 20.61 -15.23 0.92
C PRO A 130 21.38 -13.92 1.14
N HIS A 131 20.78 -12.81 0.73
CA HIS A 131 21.24 -11.47 1.10
C HIS A 131 20.82 -11.11 2.53
N ASP A 132 21.44 -10.07 3.09
CA ASP A 132 21.13 -9.60 4.44
C ASP A 132 19.80 -8.81 4.45
N CYS A 133 18.77 -9.41 5.05
CA CYS A 133 17.45 -8.79 5.19
C CYS A 133 17.48 -7.54 6.08
N ALA A 134 18.31 -7.52 7.13
CA ALA A 134 18.40 -6.38 8.03
C ALA A 134 19.06 -5.19 7.32
N ALA A 135 20.08 -5.45 6.51
CA ALA A 135 20.71 -4.42 5.68
C ALA A 135 19.73 -3.84 4.64
N ALA A 136 18.96 -4.70 3.95
CA ALA A 136 17.95 -4.25 2.99
C ALA A 136 16.88 -3.37 3.67
N ARG A 137 16.39 -3.78 4.84
CA ARG A 137 15.43 -2.99 5.63
C ARG A 137 16.01 -1.64 6.05
N ALA A 138 17.24 -1.62 6.57
CA ALA A 138 17.90 -0.39 7.01
C ALA A 138 18.09 0.61 5.85
N LEU A 139 18.38 0.14 4.64
CA LEU A 139 18.46 0.99 3.45
C LEU A 139 17.14 1.70 3.14
N ILE A 140 16.01 0.98 3.23
CA ILE A 140 14.68 1.54 2.99
C ILE A 140 14.30 2.53 4.10
N GLU A 141 14.51 2.17 5.37
CA GLU A 141 14.26 3.05 6.53
C GLU A 141 15.12 4.32 6.49
N GLY A 142 16.30 4.28 5.87
CA GLY A 142 17.14 5.45 5.61
C GLY A 142 16.69 6.31 4.40
N ALA A 143 15.64 5.92 3.68
CA ALA A 143 15.09 6.65 2.52
C ALA A 143 13.65 7.09 2.71
N ALA A 144 12.86 6.38 3.53
CA ALA A 144 11.45 6.62 3.76
C ALA A 144 10.97 6.01 5.09
N GLU A 145 9.75 6.35 5.48
CA GLU A 145 9.04 5.66 6.55
C GLU A 145 8.55 4.31 6.03
N TYR A 146 9.24 3.24 6.42
CA TYR A 146 8.86 1.88 6.08
C TYR A 146 7.81 1.34 7.06
N LEU A 147 6.65 0.94 6.54
CA LEU A 147 5.58 0.34 7.33
C LEU A 147 5.51 -1.18 7.08
N HIS A 148 5.44 -1.94 8.17
CA HIS A 148 5.25 -3.39 8.15
C HIS A 148 4.46 -3.78 9.39
N ASP A 149 3.15 -3.95 9.22
CA ASP A 149 2.17 -4.16 10.30
C ASP A 149 2.25 -3.02 11.34
N SER A 150 2.50 -1.80 10.87
CA SER A 150 2.75 -0.60 11.69
C SER A 150 2.08 0.64 11.11
N GLY A 151 2.02 1.72 11.90
CA GLY A 151 1.44 2.99 11.48
C GLY A 151 2.29 4.21 11.82
N THR A 152 1.96 5.32 11.17
CA THR A 152 2.53 6.66 11.35
C THR A 152 1.42 7.71 11.22
N SER A 153 1.77 9.00 11.27
CA SER A 153 0.83 10.08 10.98
C SER A 153 1.37 11.08 9.96
N VAL A 154 0.44 11.67 9.19
CA VAL A 154 0.73 12.74 8.23
C VAL A 154 -0.26 13.86 8.46
N CYS A 155 0.21 14.99 9.01
CA CYS A 155 -0.63 16.14 9.35
C CYS A 155 -1.86 15.75 10.20
N GLY A 156 -1.70 14.81 11.13
CA GLY A 156 -2.79 14.32 12.00
C GLY A 156 -3.58 13.13 11.45
N LEU A 157 -3.52 12.85 10.14
CA LEU A 157 -4.11 11.64 9.56
C LEU A 157 -3.33 10.40 9.98
N GLN A 158 -4.02 9.37 10.44
CA GLN A 158 -3.42 8.10 10.81
C GLN A 158 -3.22 7.22 9.57
N VAL A 159 -1.97 6.83 9.32
CA VAL A 159 -1.59 5.97 8.20
C VAL A 159 -1.15 4.62 8.74
N TRP A 160 -1.64 3.51 8.19
CA TRP A 160 -1.23 2.17 8.58
C TRP A 160 -0.89 1.32 7.35
N GLY A 161 0.18 0.53 7.43
CA GLY A 161 0.74 -0.19 6.28
C GLY A 161 1.10 -1.65 6.56
N SER A 162 0.81 -2.53 5.61
CA SER A 162 1.16 -3.96 5.72
C SER A 162 1.40 -4.63 4.35
N PRO A 163 2.44 -5.49 4.23
CA PRO A 163 2.84 -6.06 2.94
C PRO A 163 2.09 -7.36 2.56
N TRP A 164 1.28 -7.92 3.45
CA TRP A 164 0.72 -9.26 3.26
C TRP A 164 -0.31 -9.35 2.11
N GLN A 165 -0.32 -10.47 1.39
CA GLN A 165 -1.40 -10.85 0.45
C GLN A 165 -1.77 -12.32 0.59
N PRO A 166 -2.97 -12.71 0.09
CA PRO A 166 -3.25 -14.08 -0.26
C PRO A 166 -2.14 -14.71 -1.11
N GLU A 167 -1.86 -15.99 -0.86
CA GLU A 167 -0.82 -16.75 -1.53
C GLU A 167 -0.92 -16.68 -3.06
N PHE A 168 0.22 -16.35 -3.69
CA PHE A 168 0.42 -16.31 -5.12
C PHE A 168 1.85 -16.75 -5.43
N CYS A 169 1.98 -17.89 -6.11
CA CYS A 169 3.27 -18.44 -6.53
C CYS A 169 4.35 -18.52 -5.43
N GLY A 170 4.03 -18.55 -4.14
CA GLY A 170 5.01 -18.67 -3.05
C GLY A 170 6.08 -17.57 -3.04
N TRP A 171 5.69 -16.35 -3.42
CA TRP A 171 6.48 -15.13 -3.26
C TRP A 171 6.50 -14.66 -1.79
N ALA A 172 7.18 -13.55 -1.51
CA ALA A 172 7.23 -12.98 -0.16
C ALA A 172 5.84 -12.54 0.33
N PHE A 173 5.70 -12.47 1.66
CA PHE A 173 4.51 -11.98 2.35
C PHE A 173 3.20 -12.66 1.93
N ASN A 174 3.28 -13.95 1.59
CA ASN A 174 2.14 -14.77 1.21
C ASN A 174 1.46 -15.39 2.45
N LEU A 175 0.14 -15.27 2.52
CA LEU A 175 -0.70 -15.90 3.55
C LEU A 175 -1.77 -16.78 2.90
N ARG A 176 -2.12 -17.86 3.58
CA ARG A 176 -3.32 -18.61 3.22
C ARG A 176 -4.56 -17.74 3.45
N ARG A 177 -5.51 -17.78 2.50
CA ARG A 177 -6.82 -17.12 2.64
C ARG A 177 -7.55 -17.61 3.89
N GLY A 178 -8.47 -16.80 4.41
CA GLY A 178 -9.17 -17.09 5.66
C GLY A 178 -8.41 -16.58 6.89
N GLU A 179 -8.31 -17.41 7.93
CA GLU A 179 -7.88 -16.94 9.27
C GLU A 179 -6.47 -16.34 9.30
N ALA A 180 -5.52 -16.78 8.47
CA ALA A 180 -4.19 -16.18 8.46
C ALA A 180 -4.22 -14.73 7.96
N CYS A 181 -4.97 -14.47 6.88
CA CYS A 181 -5.26 -13.09 6.44
C CYS A 181 -6.04 -12.32 7.52
N ALA A 182 -7.12 -12.89 8.06
CA ALA A 182 -7.94 -12.23 9.08
C ALA A 182 -7.11 -11.82 10.31
N ALA A 183 -6.19 -12.68 10.76
CA ALA A 183 -5.32 -12.40 11.89
C ALA A 183 -4.45 -11.17 11.66
N LYS A 184 -3.87 -11.02 10.46
CA LYS A 184 -3.12 -9.80 10.09
C LYS A 184 -4.02 -8.58 10.01
N TRP A 185 -5.19 -8.71 9.39
CA TRP A 185 -6.11 -7.58 9.25
C TRP A 185 -6.75 -7.14 10.55
N ARG A 186 -6.71 -7.95 11.62
CA ARG A 186 -7.09 -7.51 12.98
C ARG A 186 -6.11 -6.50 13.59
N LEU A 187 -4.86 -6.45 13.11
CA LEU A 187 -3.85 -5.51 13.61
C LEU A 187 -4.12 -4.06 13.19
N ILE A 188 -4.89 -3.85 12.12
CA ILE A 188 -5.20 -2.51 11.61
C ILE A 188 -6.03 -1.74 12.67
N PRO A 189 -5.55 -0.60 13.20
CA PRO A 189 -6.31 0.20 14.15
C PRO A 189 -7.59 0.77 13.52
N THR A 190 -8.66 0.90 14.31
CA THR A 190 -9.93 1.48 13.82
C THR A 190 -9.85 2.98 13.53
N ALA A 191 -8.83 3.67 14.04
CA ALA A 191 -8.59 5.08 13.78
C ALA A 191 -7.82 5.35 12.47
N THR A 192 -7.56 4.33 11.66
CA THR A 192 -6.78 4.46 10.41
C THR A 192 -7.56 5.25 9.36
N ASP A 193 -7.01 6.39 8.92
CA ASP A 193 -7.57 7.22 7.85
C ASP A 193 -7.09 6.79 6.47
N VAL A 194 -5.82 6.40 6.38
CA VAL A 194 -5.17 5.92 5.15
C VAL A 194 -4.58 4.53 5.39
N LEU A 195 -5.12 3.53 4.71
CA LEU A 195 -4.63 2.16 4.74
C LEU A 195 -3.76 1.89 3.52
N ILE A 196 -2.64 1.21 3.71
CA ILE A 196 -1.75 0.77 2.64
C ILE A 196 -1.57 -0.74 2.74
N THR A 197 -1.97 -1.49 1.73
CA THR A 197 -1.66 -2.93 1.60
C THR A 197 -1.05 -3.21 0.25
N HIS A 198 -0.25 -4.26 0.09
CA HIS A 198 0.27 -4.55 -1.25
C HIS A 198 -0.83 -5.13 -2.14
N GLY A 199 -1.48 -6.21 -1.71
CA GLY A 199 -2.64 -6.79 -2.40
C GLY A 199 -3.97 -6.06 -2.18
N PRO A 200 -4.92 -6.17 -3.13
CA PRO A 200 -6.24 -5.55 -3.04
C PRO A 200 -7.23 -6.29 -2.11
N PRO A 201 -8.24 -5.59 -1.55
CA PRO A 201 -9.43 -6.25 -1.01
C PRO A 201 -10.28 -6.84 -2.15
N LEU A 202 -11.07 -7.86 -1.83
CA LEU A 202 -12.00 -8.45 -2.80
C LEU A 202 -12.93 -7.39 -3.41
N GLY A 203 -13.11 -7.40 -4.73
CA GLY A 203 -14.09 -6.55 -5.41
C GLY A 203 -13.57 -5.19 -5.88
N HIS A 204 -12.42 -4.73 -5.38
CA HIS A 204 -11.82 -3.43 -5.73
C HIS A 204 -10.43 -3.61 -6.33
N GLY A 205 -10.28 -3.28 -7.62
CA GLY A 205 -8.97 -3.33 -8.30
C GLY A 205 -8.33 -4.73 -8.34
N ASP A 206 -9.12 -5.80 -8.23
CA ASP A 206 -8.65 -7.17 -8.05
C ASP A 206 -9.08 -8.15 -9.17
N LEU A 207 -9.60 -7.62 -10.28
CA LEU A 207 -10.05 -8.40 -11.43
C LEU A 207 -8.88 -8.59 -12.41
N CYS A 208 -8.47 -9.83 -12.62
CA CYS A 208 -7.43 -10.18 -13.60
C CYS A 208 -8.02 -10.32 -15.02
N GLN A 209 -7.16 -10.31 -16.05
CA GLN A 209 -7.58 -10.38 -17.46
C GLN A 209 -8.40 -11.66 -17.80
N GLY A 210 -8.19 -12.74 -17.05
CA GLY A 210 -8.97 -13.99 -17.16
C GLY A 210 -10.37 -13.95 -16.52
N GLY A 211 -10.84 -12.80 -16.05
CA GLY A 211 -12.15 -12.63 -15.40
C GLY A 211 -12.24 -13.19 -13.98
N LYS A 212 -11.13 -13.70 -13.43
CA LYS A 212 -11.05 -14.15 -12.04
C LYS A 212 -10.74 -12.97 -11.12
N ARG A 213 -11.41 -12.92 -9.97
CA ARG A 213 -11.10 -12.03 -8.86
C ARG A 213 -10.05 -12.70 -7.98
N VAL A 214 -9.13 -11.92 -7.42
CA VAL A 214 -8.08 -12.44 -6.54
C VAL A 214 -7.93 -11.65 -5.24
N GLY A 215 -8.76 -10.63 -5.01
CA GLY A 215 -8.66 -9.81 -3.80
C GLY A 215 -8.97 -10.59 -2.54
N CYS A 216 -8.55 -10.06 -1.39
CA CYS A 216 -8.74 -10.71 -0.10
C CYS A 216 -10.13 -10.40 0.49
N LEU A 217 -10.93 -11.45 0.73
CA LEU A 217 -12.26 -11.33 1.36
C LEU A 217 -12.15 -10.80 2.79
N GLU A 218 -11.17 -11.29 3.55
CA GLU A 218 -10.95 -10.87 4.94
C GLU A 218 -10.46 -9.42 5.03
N LEU A 219 -9.75 -8.92 4.02
CA LEU A 219 -9.36 -7.51 3.94
C LEU A 219 -10.56 -6.63 3.63
N LEU A 220 -11.40 -7.03 2.66
CA LEU A 220 -12.65 -6.34 2.38
C LEU A 220 -13.51 -6.26 3.65
N ASP A 221 -13.63 -7.35 4.41
CA ASP A 221 -14.35 -7.39 5.68
C ASP A 221 -13.84 -6.33 6.65
N ALA A 222 -12.53 -6.34 6.91
CA ALA A 222 -11.91 -5.39 7.83
C ALA A 222 -12.14 -3.94 7.38
N VAL A 223 -11.97 -3.65 6.09
CA VAL A 223 -12.08 -2.30 5.53
C VAL A 223 -13.52 -1.79 5.53
N THR A 224 -14.50 -2.58 5.12
CA THR A 224 -15.89 -2.09 5.00
C THR A 224 -16.66 -2.10 6.31
N ARG A 225 -16.33 -3.02 7.23
CA ARG A 225 -17.12 -3.23 8.46
C ARG A 225 -16.47 -2.73 9.74
N ARG A 226 -15.14 -2.56 9.77
CA ARG A 226 -14.42 -2.23 11.02
C ARG A 226 -13.57 -0.97 10.93
N VAL A 227 -12.66 -0.90 9.97
CA VAL A 227 -11.66 0.18 9.87
C VAL A 227 -12.24 1.39 9.15
N ARG A 228 -12.87 1.17 7.99
CA ARG A 228 -13.51 2.22 7.18
C ARG A 228 -12.60 3.44 6.92
N PRO A 229 -11.36 3.22 6.43
CA PRO A 229 -10.44 4.31 6.11
C PRO A 229 -11.03 5.19 5.01
N THR A 230 -10.63 6.46 4.96
CA THR A 230 -11.00 7.37 3.87
C THR A 230 -10.34 6.94 2.55
N LEU A 231 -9.08 6.50 2.61
CA LEU A 231 -8.30 6.03 1.48
C LEU A 231 -7.66 4.67 1.77
N HIS A 232 -7.77 3.72 0.85
CA HIS A 232 -7.06 2.45 0.87
C HIS A 232 -6.24 2.31 -0.42
N VAL A 233 -4.92 2.42 -0.30
CA VAL A 233 -3.96 2.33 -1.41
C VAL A 233 -3.37 0.92 -1.46
N PHE A 234 -3.29 0.36 -2.66
CA PHE A 234 -2.69 -0.93 -2.93
C PHE A 234 -2.22 -1.04 -4.39
N GLY A 235 -1.71 -2.20 -4.77
CA GLY A 235 -1.22 -2.51 -6.11
C GLY A 235 -1.41 -3.98 -6.46
N HIS A 236 -0.32 -4.67 -6.84
CA HIS A 236 -0.20 -6.11 -7.09
C HIS A 236 -0.93 -6.62 -8.34
N ILE A 237 -2.18 -6.20 -8.56
CA ILE A 237 -2.99 -6.62 -9.70
C ILE A 237 -2.93 -5.52 -10.76
N HIS A 238 -1.98 -5.62 -11.69
CA HIS A 238 -1.70 -4.57 -12.68
C HIS A 238 -2.91 -4.25 -13.57
N GLU A 239 -3.73 -5.26 -13.89
CA GLU A 239 -4.99 -5.10 -14.62
C GLU A 239 -5.99 -4.19 -13.92
N GLY A 240 -5.91 -4.14 -12.59
CA GLY A 240 -6.85 -3.45 -11.73
C GLY A 240 -6.55 -1.98 -11.51
N TYR A 241 -5.51 -1.42 -12.16
CA TYR A 241 -5.13 -0.01 -12.02
C TYR A 241 -6.33 0.93 -12.11
N GLY A 242 -6.41 1.85 -11.15
CA GLY A 242 -7.47 2.84 -11.06
C GLY A 242 -8.08 2.92 -9.67
N ALA A 243 -9.28 3.50 -9.57
CA ALA A 243 -9.93 3.71 -8.29
C ALA A 243 -11.43 3.41 -8.32
N THR A 244 -11.93 2.95 -7.18
CA THR A 244 -13.37 2.74 -6.92
C THR A 244 -13.75 3.28 -5.55
N THR A 245 -15.04 3.43 -5.28
CA THR A 245 -15.54 3.81 -3.96
C THR A 245 -16.80 3.03 -3.58
N ASN A 246 -16.98 2.81 -2.28
CA ASN A 246 -18.24 2.34 -1.69
C ASN A 246 -19.03 3.48 -1.02
N GLY A 247 -18.68 4.74 -1.31
CA GLY A 247 -19.28 5.93 -0.70
C GLY A 247 -18.66 6.35 0.64
N VAL A 248 -17.79 5.52 1.23
CA VAL A 248 -17.06 5.82 2.47
C VAL A 248 -15.55 5.78 2.21
N THR A 249 -15.06 4.63 1.75
CA THR A 249 -13.66 4.39 1.42
C THR A 249 -13.45 4.59 -0.08
N THR A 250 -12.37 5.26 -0.43
CA THR A 250 -11.80 5.23 -1.78
C THR A 250 -10.74 4.14 -1.83
N PHE A 251 -10.88 3.22 -2.77
CA PHE A 251 -9.96 2.11 -3.00
C PHE A 251 -9.14 2.42 -4.25
N ALA A 252 -7.81 2.47 -4.11
CA ALA A 252 -6.90 2.91 -5.14
C ALA A 252 -5.87 1.81 -5.44
N ASN A 253 -6.01 1.19 -6.61
CA ASN A 253 -4.97 0.36 -7.18
C ASN A 253 -4.00 1.27 -7.96
N ALA A 254 -2.83 1.50 -7.36
CA ALA A 254 -1.79 2.40 -7.85
C ALA A 254 -0.68 1.67 -8.62
N SER A 255 -0.94 0.49 -9.17
CA SER A 255 0.04 -0.28 -9.96
C SER A 255 0.60 0.57 -11.11
N THR A 256 1.90 0.87 -11.07
CA THR A 256 2.60 1.67 -12.10
C THR A 256 2.81 0.83 -13.34
N CYS A 257 3.23 -0.42 -13.16
CA CYS A 257 3.33 -1.36 -14.25
C CYS A 257 1.95 -1.82 -14.73
N ASN A 258 1.80 -1.95 -16.04
CA ASN A 258 0.69 -2.65 -16.66
C ASN A 258 0.96 -4.16 -16.74
N VAL A 259 0.05 -4.91 -17.35
CA VAL A 259 0.13 -6.37 -17.50
C VAL A 259 1.39 -6.87 -18.22
N ASN A 260 2.02 -5.99 -19.00
CA ASN A 260 3.25 -6.27 -19.76
C ASN A 260 4.51 -5.75 -19.04
N TYR A 261 4.39 -5.42 -17.74
CA TYR A 261 5.47 -4.86 -16.92
C TYR A 261 6.04 -3.57 -17.51
N GLN A 262 5.22 -2.79 -18.22
CA GLN A 262 5.59 -1.46 -18.67
C GLN A 262 5.07 -0.42 -17.68
N PRO A 263 5.90 0.54 -17.22
CA PRO A 263 5.53 1.59 -16.26
C PRO A 263 4.68 2.70 -16.91
N ASP A 264 3.55 2.30 -17.49
CA ASP A 264 2.69 3.15 -18.32
C ASP A 264 1.59 3.86 -17.53
N ASN A 265 1.22 3.32 -16.36
CA ASN A 265 0.13 3.89 -15.56
C ASN A 265 0.62 5.12 -14.80
N PRO A 266 -0.03 6.30 -14.96
CA PRO A 266 0.33 7.49 -14.19
C PRO A 266 0.10 7.30 -12.68
N PRO A 267 0.84 8.02 -11.83
CA PRO A 267 0.54 8.10 -10.40
C PRO A 267 -0.91 8.53 -10.15
N LEU A 268 -1.53 7.98 -9.10
CA LEU A 268 -2.86 8.41 -8.65
C LEU A 268 -2.73 9.40 -7.50
N VAL A 269 -3.43 10.53 -7.59
CA VAL A 269 -3.38 11.60 -6.59
C VAL A 269 -4.72 11.72 -5.87
N PHE A 270 -4.66 11.77 -4.54
CA PHE A 270 -5.83 11.86 -3.67
C PHE A 270 -5.65 12.97 -2.64
N ASP A 271 -6.64 13.86 -2.55
CA ASP A 271 -6.72 14.90 -1.52
C ASP A 271 -7.61 14.39 -0.37
N VAL A 272 -7.00 14.00 0.74
CA VAL A 272 -7.71 13.49 1.93
C VAL A 272 -7.96 14.64 2.90
N PRO A 273 -9.22 14.92 3.29
CA PRO A 273 -9.53 15.96 4.27
C PRO A 273 -8.81 15.73 5.59
N LEU A 274 -8.24 16.79 6.17
CA LEU A 274 -7.66 16.74 7.50
C LEU A 274 -8.73 16.34 8.54
N PRO A 275 -8.35 15.65 9.63
CA PRO A 275 -9.27 15.42 10.74
C PRO A 275 -9.74 16.77 11.26
N ASN A 276 -11.05 17.00 11.30
CA ASN A 276 -11.58 18.27 11.79
C ASN A 276 -11.34 18.35 13.32
N PRO A 277 -10.55 19.33 13.81
CA PRO A 277 -10.35 19.49 15.25
C PRO A 277 -11.66 19.77 16.01
N ASP A 278 -12.67 20.34 15.35
CA ASP A 278 -13.96 20.68 15.97
C ASP A 278 -14.93 19.50 16.11
N LEU A 279 -14.67 18.37 15.43
CA LEU A 279 -15.50 17.15 15.54
C LEU A 279 -15.08 16.24 16.71
N HIS A 280 -13.97 16.55 17.38
CA HIS A 280 -13.46 15.79 18.52
C HIS A 280 -13.59 16.49 19.87
N LEU A 281 -14.25 17.65 19.95
CA LEU A 281 -14.65 18.19 21.24
C LEU A 281 -15.79 17.33 21.81
N PRO A 282 -15.60 16.63 22.95
CA PRO A 282 -16.76 16.17 23.71
C PRO A 282 -17.63 17.39 24.01
N SER A 283 -18.96 17.23 23.96
CA SER A 283 -19.92 18.27 24.33
C SER A 283 -19.45 19.03 25.58
N PRO A 284 -19.52 20.37 25.60
CA PRO A 284 -18.96 21.17 26.68
C PRO A 284 -19.89 21.09 27.89
N ASP A 285 -19.87 19.96 28.60
CA ASP A 285 -20.48 19.80 29.92
C ASP A 285 -19.68 18.76 30.71
N LEU A 286 -18.44 19.11 31.06
CA LEU A 286 -17.82 18.61 32.29
C LEU A 286 -16.71 19.57 32.74
N HIS A 287 -17.08 20.50 33.61
CA HIS A 287 -16.12 21.31 34.37
C HIS A 287 -15.29 20.41 35.27
N LEU A 288 -14.00 20.26 34.97
CA LEU A 288 -13.00 19.80 35.92
C LEU A 288 -11.82 20.76 35.93
N HIS A 289 -11.65 21.37 37.11
CA HIS A 289 -10.54 22.23 37.50
C HIS A 289 -9.18 21.55 37.27
N THR A 290 -8.26 22.28 36.64
CA THR A 290 -6.82 22.03 36.73
C THR A 290 -6.14 23.19 37.46
N PRO A 291 -5.23 22.93 38.41
CA PRO A 291 -4.27 23.91 38.87
C PRO A 291 -2.92 23.77 38.16
N ASP A 292 -2.33 24.94 37.88
CA ASP A 292 -1.07 25.18 37.18
C ASP A 292 0.17 24.46 37.76
N ARG A 293 1.11 24.12 36.86
CA ARG A 293 2.55 24.15 37.19
C ARG A 293 3.42 24.52 35.97
N PRO A 294 4.55 25.21 36.19
CA PRO A 294 5.29 25.94 35.16
C PRO A 294 6.42 25.13 34.49
N ALA A 295 6.83 25.63 33.32
CA ALA A 295 7.86 25.08 32.44
C ALA A 295 9.32 25.32 32.92
N PRO A 296 10.29 24.52 32.44
CA PRO A 296 11.70 24.89 32.40
C PRO A 296 12.18 25.30 30.99
N PRO A 297 13.29 26.06 30.89
CA PRO A 297 13.77 26.70 29.66
C PRO A 297 14.70 25.82 28.81
N GLY A 298 14.86 26.20 27.54
CA GLY A 298 15.63 25.47 26.52
C GLY A 298 17.13 25.74 26.46
N CYS A 299 17.79 25.09 25.49
CA CYS A 299 19.12 25.44 24.98
C CYS A 299 19.31 24.93 23.54
N GLU A 300 20.13 25.66 22.81
CA GLU A 300 20.33 25.72 21.35
C GLU A 300 21.42 24.78 20.78
N GLY A 301 21.40 24.62 19.44
CA GLY A 301 22.56 24.48 18.51
C GLY A 301 23.19 23.08 18.36
N SER A 302 23.82 22.67 17.25
CA SER A 302 24.20 23.31 15.97
C SER A 302 24.93 22.29 15.06
N GLY A 303 24.90 22.47 13.72
CA GLY A 303 25.93 22.06 12.72
C GLY A 303 26.03 20.56 12.37
N GLY A 304 25.88 20.10 11.11
CA GLY A 304 26.81 20.19 9.94
C GLY A 304 27.38 18.78 9.70
N GLU A 305 27.73 18.23 8.52
CA GLU A 305 27.83 18.65 7.13
C GLU A 305 27.96 17.34 6.29
N ALA A 306 27.81 17.42 4.96
CA ALA A 306 27.68 16.30 4.02
C ALA A 306 28.97 15.93 3.26
N VAL A 307 29.10 14.67 2.81
CA VAL A 307 29.96 14.19 1.70
C VAL A 307 29.33 12.87 1.20
N GLY A 308 29.13 12.49 -0.07
CA GLY A 308 29.67 12.89 -1.37
C GLY A 308 30.31 11.66 -2.05
N GLY A 309 29.63 11.00 -3.01
CA GLY A 309 30.21 9.86 -3.77
C GLY A 309 29.33 9.37 -4.93
N ARG A 310 29.94 9.18 -6.12
CA ARG A 310 29.33 8.92 -7.45
C ARG A 310 29.60 7.50 -8.00
N PHE A 311 28.87 7.18 -9.08
CA PHE A 311 29.06 6.16 -10.15
C PHE A 311 28.56 4.74 -9.82
N GLY A 312 27.96 3.93 -10.71
CA GLY A 312 27.56 3.98 -12.12
C GLY A 312 27.01 2.59 -12.50
N GLY A 313 25.92 2.47 -13.29
CA GLY A 313 25.98 1.86 -14.62
C GLY A 313 25.60 0.36 -14.75
N ALA A 314 24.33 0.12 -15.15
CA ALA A 314 23.81 -0.91 -16.09
C ALA A 314 23.84 -2.44 -15.77
N HIS A 315 22.67 -3.11 -15.80
CA HIS A 315 22.13 -3.87 -16.96
C HIS A 315 20.94 -4.78 -16.60
N TRP A 316 19.98 -4.81 -17.53
CA TRP A 316 18.69 -5.51 -17.59
C TRP A 316 18.83 -6.98 -17.98
N TYR A 317 18.08 -7.90 -17.34
CA TYR A 317 17.50 -9.14 -17.94
C TYR A 317 16.81 -10.06 -16.89
N VAL A 318 15.55 -9.82 -16.46
CA VAL A 318 14.75 -10.86 -15.74
C VAL A 318 13.22 -10.82 -16.01
N ALA A 319 12.63 -9.72 -16.48
CA ALA A 319 11.15 -9.55 -16.52
C ALA A 319 10.33 -10.48 -17.46
N LEU A 320 10.95 -11.36 -18.27
CA LEU A 320 10.24 -12.12 -19.31
C LEU A 320 9.56 -13.42 -18.81
N VAL A 321 9.89 -13.93 -17.61
CA VAL A 321 9.41 -15.24 -17.15
C VAL A 321 8.03 -15.17 -16.46
N CYS A 322 7.60 -14.00 -15.98
CA CYS A 322 6.34 -13.85 -15.23
C CYS A 322 5.08 -13.86 -16.11
N CYS A 323 5.13 -13.41 -17.36
CA CYS A 323 3.95 -13.43 -18.26
C CYS A 323 3.42 -14.84 -18.53
N ILE A 324 4.28 -15.86 -18.45
CA ILE A 324 3.92 -17.26 -18.75
C ILE A 324 3.24 -17.91 -17.53
N LEU A 325 3.60 -17.54 -16.30
CA LEU A 325 3.06 -18.19 -15.09
C LEU A 325 1.70 -17.64 -14.65
N VAL A 326 1.40 -16.35 -14.91
CA VAL A 326 0.05 -15.80 -14.70
C VAL A 326 -0.98 -16.50 -15.60
N HIS A 327 -0.59 -16.85 -16.83
CA HIS A 327 -1.48 -17.59 -17.75
C HIS A 327 -1.68 -19.06 -17.36
N TRP A 328 -0.69 -19.71 -16.72
CA TRP A 328 -0.79 -21.13 -16.37
C TRP A 328 -1.49 -21.39 -15.03
N TYR A 329 -1.38 -20.50 -14.04
CA TYR A 329 -2.02 -20.73 -12.73
C TYR A 329 -3.53 -20.44 -12.74
N VAL A 330 -4.05 -19.78 -13.79
CA VAL A 330 -5.49 -19.56 -13.99
C VAL A 330 -6.19 -20.82 -14.54
N ALA A 331 -5.44 -21.87 -14.93
CA ALA A 331 -5.98 -23.09 -15.54
C ALA A 331 -6.29 -24.24 -14.56
N TYR A 332 -6.13 -24.08 -13.25
CA TYR A 332 -6.56 -25.05 -12.23
C TYR A 332 -7.26 -24.37 -11.05
#